data_AF-W1RYU3-F1
#
_entry.id   AF-W1RYU3-F1
#
_cell.length_a   1.000
_cell.length_b   1.000
_cell.length_c   1.000
_cell.angle_alpha   90.00
_cell.angle_beta   90.00
_cell.angle_gamma   90.00
#
_symmetry.space_group_name_H-M   'P 1'
#
loop_
_entity.id
_entity.type
_entity.pdbx_description
1 polymer ?
#
loop_
_entity_poly.entity_id
_entity_poly.type
_entity_poly.pdbx_seq_one_letter_code
_entity_poly.pdbx_strand_id
1 'polypeptide(L)'
;MAHLIISSKDIRTLDGLYSLNDLHKVAGGEKRHEPNRFIRIEKTKELIEEIERCPEMGIGAKAIRGGGNQGTWVCKELVYAYAMWISPKFNLQVIRAFDQAQPPEPESVQHTLPAPIQDDEKLKLINDIAQSLGIEESIVVVPAADIMNMVETIRKYQIAVNQLQTNPLWIDETIERIKNTTGRHFGEG
;
A
#
# COMPACT_ATOMS: atom_id res chain seq x y z
N MET A 1 20.76 -12.22 -12.28
CA MET A 1 22.00 -11.47 -11.95
C MET A 1 21.60 -10.03 -11.72
N ALA A 2 21.85 -9.47 -10.54
CA ALA A 2 21.57 -8.06 -10.28
C ALA A 2 22.61 -7.22 -11.03
N HIS A 3 22.14 -6.42 -11.97
CA HIS A 3 22.96 -5.57 -12.83
C HIS A 3 22.78 -4.13 -12.36
N LEU A 4 23.80 -3.56 -11.72
CA LEU A 4 23.73 -2.21 -11.17
C LEU A 4 24.15 -1.20 -12.24
N ILE A 5 23.21 -0.37 -12.67
CA ILE A 5 23.47 0.70 -13.65
C ILE A 5 23.52 2.03 -12.93
N ILE A 6 24.65 2.74 -13.02
CA ILE A 6 24.78 4.09 -12.48
C ILE A 6 25.09 5.04 -13.63
N SER A 7 24.27 6.07 -13.82
CA SER A 7 24.44 7.07 -14.89
C SER A 7 24.65 6.42 -16.28
N SER A 8 23.86 5.39 -16.60
CA SER A 8 23.91 4.62 -17.86
C SER A 8 25.21 3.83 -18.09
N LYS A 9 26.02 3.61 -17.06
CA LYS A 9 27.19 2.73 -17.09
C LYS A 9 26.93 1.52 -16.20
N ASP A 10 27.25 0.34 -16.73
CA ASP A 10 27.18 -0.90 -15.97
C ASP A 10 28.33 -0.97 -14.95
N ILE A 11 28.01 -1.42 -13.74
CA ILE A 11 28.96 -1.76 -12.70
C ILE A 11 29.05 -3.28 -12.62
N ARG A 12 30.24 -3.80 -12.95
CA ARG A 12 30.47 -5.25 -12.86
C ARG A 12 30.26 -5.75 -11.45
N THR A 13 29.63 -6.92 -11.35
CA THR A 13 29.45 -7.68 -10.12
C THR A 13 30.18 -9.03 -10.20
N LEU A 14 30.77 -9.45 -9.08
CA LEU A 14 31.48 -10.72 -8.95
C LEU A 14 31.27 -11.26 -7.53
N ASP A 15 30.67 -12.45 -7.41
CA ASP A 15 30.40 -13.11 -6.13
C ASP A 15 29.64 -12.21 -5.11
N GLY A 16 28.73 -11.36 -5.60
CA GLY A 16 28.00 -10.40 -4.76
C GLY A 16 28.74 -9.10 -4.44
N LEU A 17 29.98 -8.94 -4.92
CA LEU A 17 30.79 -7.73 -4.78
C LEU A 17 30.70 -6.85 -6.04
N TYR A 18 30.86 -5.54 -5.88
CA TYR A 18 30.81 -4.53 -6.93
C TYR A 18 32.22 -3.99 -7.24
N SER A 19 32.49 -3.71 -8.52
CA SER A 19 33.79 -3.17 -8.94
C SER A 19 33.94 -1.68 -8.59
N LEU A 20 34.81 -1.35 -7.63
CA LEU A 20 35.16 0.05 -7.32
C LEU A 20 35.86 0.74 -8.50
N ASN A 21 36.58 -0.02 -9.33
CA ASN A 21 37.23 0.53 -10.50
C ASN A 21 36.22 1.05 -11.53
N ASP A 22 35.08 0.39 -11.68
CA ASP A 22 34.03 0.85 -12.58
C ASP A 22 33.32 2.06 -11.97
N LEU A 23 33.01 2.03 -10.66
CA LEU A 23 32.47 3.20 -9.95
C LEU A 23 33.37 4.43 -10.08
N HIS A 24 34.68 4.25 -9.95
CA HIS A 24 35.64 5.33 -10.11
C HIS A 24 35.55 5.98 -11.49
N LYS A 25 35.40 5.17 -12.55
CA LYS A 25 35.19 5.66 -13.93
C LYS A 25 33.83 6.34 -14.11
N VAL A 26 32.78 5.87 -13.43
CA VAL A 26 31.46 6.52 -13.45
C VAL A 26 31.53 7.88 -12.76
N ALA A 27 32.24 7.96 -11.64
CA ALA A 27 32.39 9.18 -10.84
C ALA A 27 33.29 10.27 -11.46
N GLY A 28 33.94 9.99 -12.60
CA GLY A 28 34.77 10.95 -13.33
C GLY A 28 36.28 10.65 -13.31
N GLY A 29 36.72 9.57 -12.66
CA GLY A 29 38.09 9.05 -12.78
C GLY A 29 39.18 9.93 -12.17
N GLU A 30 38.83 10.84 -11.25
CA GLU A 30 39.81 11.72 -10.62
C GLU A 30 40.84 10.93 -9.80
N LYS A 31 42.13 11.24 -9.96
CA LYS A 31 43.24 10.52 -9.28
C LYS A 31 43.14 10.51 -7.75
N ARG A 32 42.60 11.59 -7.15
CA ARG A 32 42.42 11.67 -5.70
C ARG A 32 41.40 10.64 -5.18
N HIS A 33 40.48 10.20 -6.03
CA HIS A 33 39.42 9.25 -5.69
C HIS A 33 39.76 7.81 -6.10
N GLU A 34 41.01 7.50 -6.45
CA GLU A 34 41.39 6.14 -6.84
C GLU A 34 41.02 5.09 -5.77
N PRO A 35 40.49 3.91 -6.14
CA PRO A 35 40.12 2.86 -5.19
C PRO A 35 41.26 2.43 -4.24
N ASN A 36 42.50 2.42 -4.72
CA ASN A 36 43.68 2.09 -3.90
C ASN A 36 43.90 3.11 -2.76
N ARG A 37 43.53 4.38 -2.97
CA ARG A 37 43.59 5.40 -1.91
C ARG A 37 42.49 5.17 -0.89
N PHE A 38 41.28 4.90 -1.34
CA PHE A 38 40.12 4.67 -0.48
C PHE A 38 40.34 3.52 0.51
N ILE A 39 40.77 2.34 0.05
CA ILE A 39 40.98 1.16 0.91
C ILE A 39 42.10 1.38 1.94
N ARG A 40 42.99 2.34 1.72
CA ARG A 40 44.08 2.66 2.65
C ARG A 40 43.70 3.66 3.74
N ILE A 41 42.54 4.32 3.63
CA ILE A 41 42.05 5.26 4.65
C ILE A 41 41.74 4.46 5.92
N GLU A 42 42.17 4.96 7.07
CA GLU A 42 42.02 4.25 8.35
C GLU A 42 40.55 3.94 8.66
N LYS A 43 39.68 4.93 8.55
CA LYS A 43 38.23 4.76 8.69
C LYS A 43 37.65 3.68 7.76
N THR A 44 38.19 3.53 6.55
CA THR A 44 37.74 2.51 5.60
C THR A 44 38.22 1.13 6.01
N LYS A 45 39.44 0.99 6.55
CA LYS A 45 39.92 -0.28 7.11
C LYS A 45 39.09 -0.72 8.31
N GLU A 46 38.84 0.20 9.25
CA GLU A 46 37.97 -0.06 10.41
C GLU A 46 36.58 -0.53 9.97
N LEU A 47 36.02 0.09 8.93
CA LEU A 47 34.74 -0.32 8.36
C LEU A 47 34.80 -1.72 7.72
N ILE A 48 35.87 -2.02 6.98
CA ILE A 48 36.09 -3.37 6.39
C ILE A 48 36.16 -4.41 7.51
N GLU A 49 36.94 -4.14 8.58
CA GLU A 49 37.07 -5.04 9.72
C GLU A 49 35.74 -5.29 10.44
N GLU A 50 34.90 -4.26 10.58
CA GLU A 50 33.58 -4.39 11.20
C GLU A 50 32.64 -5.25 10.34
N ILE A 51 32.65 -5.05 9.01
CA ILE A 51 31.86 -5.83 8.06
C ILE A 51 32.28 -7.30 8.10
N GLU A 52 33.59 -7.57 8.04
CA GLU A 52 34.13 -8.94 8.02
C GLU A 52 34.00 -9.66 9.37
N ARG A 53 33.78 -8.93 10.48
CA ARG A 53 33.44 -9.51 11.78
C ARG A 53 32.04 -10.11 11.80
N CYS A 54 31.12 -9.62 10.95
CA CYS A 54 29.75 -10.11 10.87
C CYS A 54 29.65 -11.23 9.81
N PRO A 55 29.40 -12.50 10.20
CA PRO A 55 29.35 -13.61 9.24
C PRO A 55 28.24 -13.46 8.19
N GLU A 56 27.17 -12.74 8.52
CA GLU A 56 26.03 -12.49 7.62
C GLU A 56 26.38 -11.52 6.48
N MET A 57 27.33 -10.60 6.70
CA MET A 57 27.72 -9.59 5.70
C MET A 57 28.78 -10.09 4.72
N GLY A 58 29.50 -11.17 5.05
CA GLY A 58 30.45 -11.82 4.16
C GLY A 58 31.75 -11.02 3.95
N ILE A 59 32.24 -10.99 2.70
CA ILE A 59 33.53 -10.37 2.36
C ILE A 59 33.34 -8.86 2.19
N GLY A 60 34.06 -8.06 2.96
CA GLY A 60 34.04 -6.60 2.85
C GLY A 60 34.71 -6.11 1.56
N ALA A 61 36.01 -6.43 1.39
CA ALA A 61 36.78 -6.02 0.22
C ALA A 61 37.70 -7.12 -0.31
N LYS A 62 37.77 -7.25 -1.64
CA LYS A 62 38.62 -8.21 -2.34
C LYS A 62 39.41 -7.52 -3.44
N ALA A 63 40.74 -7.63 -3.38
CA ALA A 63 41.62 -7.13 -4.43
C ALA A 63 42.02 -8.28 -5.35
N ILE A 64 41.69 -8.17 -6.65
CA ILE A 64 42.11 -9.14 -7.67
C ILE A 64 43.26 -8.53 -8.47
N ARG A 65 44.37 -9.27 -8.57
CA ARG A 65 45.57 -8.89 -9.32
C ARG A 65 45.70 -9.76 -10.56
N GLY A 66 45.72 -9.13 -11.74
CA GLY A 66 45.83 -9.83 -13.03
C GLY A 66 44.49 -10.35 -13.59
N GLY A 67 44.49 -10.67 -14.88
CA GLY A 67 43.31 -11.14 -15.61
C GLY A 67 42.26 -10.05 -15.91
N GLY A 68 41.16 -10.43 -16.55
CA GLY A 68 40.09 -9.51 -16.97
C GLY A 68 39.30 -8.88 -15.80
N ASN A 69 39.33 -9.52 -14.63
CA ASN A 69 38.63 -9.08 -13.42
C ASN A 69 39.53 -8.33 -12.44
N GLN A 70 40.70 -7.86 -12.89
CA GLN A 70 41.60 -7.06 -12.06
C GLN A 70 40.89 -5.81 -11.53
N GLY A 71 41.07 -5.55 -10.23
CA GLY A 71 40.52 -4.38 -9.57
C GLY A 71 40.20 -4.61 -8.10
N THR A 72 39.63 -3.58 -7.48
CA THR A 72 39.11 -3.66 -6.12
C THR A 72 37.60 -3.92 -6.18
N TRP A 73 37.16 -4.96 -5.50
CA TRP A 73 35.78 -5.42 -5.42
C TRP A 73 35.29 -5.29 -3.98
N VAL A 74 34.09 -4.76 -3.77
CA VAL A 74 33.60 -4.48 -2.41
C VAL A 74 32.11 -4.79 -2.26
N CYS A 75 31.66 -5.02 -1.03
CA CYS A 75 30.25 -5.17 -0.70
C CYS A 75 29.46 -3.85 -0.88
N LYS A 76 28.12 -3.94 -0.78
CA LYS A 76 27.19 -2.83 -0.99
C LYS A 76 27.46 -1.65 -0.03
N GLU A 77 27.76 -1.93 1.23
CA GLU A 77 28.02 -0.94 2.28
C GLU A 77 29.25 -0.09 1.94
N LEU A 78 30.30 -0.73 1.45
CA LEU A 78 31.53 -0.05 1.04
C LEU A 78 31.35 0.73 -0.27
N VAL A 79 30.42 0.32 -1.13
CA VAL A 79 30.02 1.15 -2.28
C VAL A 79 29.44 2.48 -1.81
N TYR A 80 28.52 2.47 -0.84
CA TYR A 80 27.98 3.72 -0.28
C TYR A 80 29.06 4.57 0.39
N ALA A 81 29.93 3.95 1.20
CA ALA A 81 31.03 4.66 1.85
C ALA A 81 31.97 5.32 0.83
N TYR A 82 32.30 4.62 -0.26
CA TYR A 82 33.13 5.16 -1.34
C TYR A 82 32.43 6.32 -2.07
N ALA A 83 31.15 6.17 -2.36
CA ALA A 83 30.38 7.21 -3.05
C ALA A 83 30.24 8.49 -2.21
N MET A 84 29.99 8.33 -0.91
CA MET A 84 29.98 9.41 0.08
C MET A 84 31.33 10.13 0.15
N TRP A 85 32.43 9.38 0.13
CA TRP A 85 33.78 9.94 0.14
C TRP A 85 34.10 10.76 -1.12
N ILE A 86 33.57 10.37 -2.28
CA ILE A 86 33.72 11.12 -3.54
C ILE A 86 32.93 12.43 -3.50
N SER A 87 31.61 12.36 -3.31
CA SER A 87 30.76 13.55 -3.19
C SER A 87 29.33 13.19 -2.76
N PRO A 88 28.61 14.10 -2.07
CA PRO A 88 27.19 13.91 -1.76
C PRO A 88 26.32 13.68 -2.99
N LYS A 89 26.61 14.38 -4.11
CA LYS A 89 25.87 14.23 -5.37
C LYS A 89 25.99 12.81 -5.93
N PHE A 90 27.21 12.27 -5.96
CA PHE A 90 27.44 10.91 -6.46
C PHE A 90 26.84 9.87 -5.52
N ASN A 91 26.92 10.09 -4.20
CA ASN A 91 26.28 9.22 -3.22
C ASN A 91 24.76 9.08 -3.46
N LEU A 92 24.05 10.17 -3.71
CA LEU A 92 22.61 10.13 -4.04
C LEU A 92 22.32 9.37 -5.33
N GLN A 93 23.19 9.45 -6.33
CA GLN A 93 23.03 8.68 -7.58
C GLN A 93 23.17 7.18 -7.32
N VAL A 94 24.14 6.79 -6.48
CA VAL A 94 24.38 5.40 -6.09
C VAL A 94 23.18 4.85 -5.31
N ILE A 95 22.67 5.60 -4.32
CA ILE A 95 21.47 5.23 -3.55
C ILE A 95 20.30 4.95 -4.49
N ARG A 96 19.96 5.91 -5.36
CA ARG A 96 18.85 5.76 -6.32
C ARG A 96 19.05 4.59 -7.27
N ALA A 97 20.28 4.33 -7.72
CA ALA A 97 20.58 3.20 -8.58
C ALA A 97 20.34 1.86 -7.88
N PHE A 98 20.71 1.74 -6.60
CA PHE A 98 20.42 0.55 -5.81
C PHE A 98 18.93 0.37 -5.54
N ASP A 99 18.21 1.44 -5.22
CA ASP A 99 16.76 1.41 -4.97
C ASP A 99 16.01 0.95 -6.24
N GLN A 100 16.44 1.41 -7.42
CA GLN A 100 15.87 1.00 -8.71
C GLN A 100 16.27 -0.41 -9.14
N ALA A 101 17.47 -0.87 -8.75
CA ALA A 101 17.98 -2.19 -9.08
C ALA A 101 17.42 -3.29 -8.16
N GLN A 102 16.81 -2.91 -7.03
CA GLN A 102 16.04 -3.87 -6.25
C GLN A 102 14.85 -4.31 -7.12
N PRO A 103 14.58 -5.62 -7.24
CA PRO A 103 13.26 -6.04 -7.72
C PRO A 103 12.23 -5.30 -6.87
N PRO A 104 11.06 -4.92 -7.43
CA PRO A 104 10.00 -4.37 -6.60
C PRO A 104 9.91 -5.28 -5.39
N GLU A 105 10.19 -4.71 -4.21
CA GLU A 105 9.91 -5.38 -2.96
C GLU A 105 8.52 -5.97 -3.17
N PRO A 106 8.30 -7.30 -3.03
CA PRO A 106 6.93 -7.82 -3.12
C PRO A 106 6.20 -6.96 -2.12
N GLU A 107 5.36 -6.04 -2.65
CA GLU A 107 4.93 -4.82 -1.95
C GLU A 107 4.83 -5.22 -0.51
N SER A 108 5.75 -4.73 0.35
CA SER A 108 5.82 -5.18 1.74
C SER A 108 4.40 -5.19 2.15
N VAL A 109 3.82 -6.41 2.27
CA VAL A 109 2.36 -6.53 2.30
C VAL A 109 2.13 -5.77 3.54
N GLN A 110 1.61 -4.55 3.38
CA GLN A 110 1.38 -3.75 4.52
C GLN A 110 0.42 -4.70 5.20
N HIS A 111 0.81 -5.19 6.38
CA HIS A 111 -0.17 -5.38 7.39
C HIS A 111 -0.69 -3.96 7.69
N THR A 112 -1.27 -3.26 6.69
CA THR A 112 -2.61 -2.74 6.84
C THR A 112 -3.28 -3.84 7.60
N LEU A 113 -3.66 -3.52 8.84
CA LEU A 113 -4.82 -4.12 9.48
C LEU A 113 -5.73 -4.58 8.34
N PRO A 114 -6.08 -5.87 8.24
CA PRO A 114 -6.86 -6.40 7.12
C PRO A 114 -7.88 -5.34 6.80
N ALA A 115 -7.88 -4.87 5.53
CA ALA A 115 -8.67 -3.72 5.08
C ALA A 115 -9.98 -3.76 5.87
N PRO A 116 -10.36 -2.68 6.60
CA PRO A 116 -11.49 -2.73 7.54
C PRO A 116 -12.57 -3.51 6.84
N ILE A 117 -12.92 -4.69 7.40
CA ILE A 117 -13.73 -5.70 6.70
C ILE A 117 -14.79 -4.93 5.94
N GLN A 118 -14.71 -4.92 4.61
CA GLN A 118 -15.65 -4.13 3.82
C GLN A 118 -17.03 -4.54 4.30
N ASP A 119 -17.88 -3.56 4.65
CA ASP A 119 -19.08 -3.82 5.45
C ASP A 119 -19.88 -5.01 4.89
N ASP A 120 -19.87 -5.19 3.56
CA ASP A 120 -20.43 -6.33 2.82
C ASP A 120 -19.94 -7.73 3.26
N GLU A 121 -18.63 -7.91 3.48
CA GLU A 121 -18.06 -9.20 3.95
C GLU A 121 -18.44 -9.48 5.41
N LYS A 122 -18.53 -8.44 6.24
CA LYS A 122 -19.00 -8.55 7.63
C LYS A 122 -20.47 -8.94 7.68
N LEU A 123 -21.30 -8.34 6.82
CA LEU A 123 -22.72 -8.67 6.70
C LEU A 123 -22.91 -10.12 6.24
N LYS A 124 -22.10 -10.56 5.27
CA LYS A 124 -22.12 -11.94 4.77
C LYS A 124 -21.74 -12.95 5.85
N LEU A 125 -20.68 -12.67 6.62
CA LEU A 125 -20.27 -13.52 7.74
C LEU A 125 -21.34 -13.63 8.82
N ILE A 126 -22.00 -12.51 9.17
CA ILE A 126 -23.08 -12.52 10.18
C ILE A 126 -24.29 -13.32 9.67
N ASN A 127 -24.64 -13.19 8.40
CA ASN A 127 -25.72 -13.96 7.78
C ASN A 127 -25.41 -15.48 7.77
N ASP A 128 -24.17 -15.85 7.43
CA ASP A 128 -23.74 -17.26 7.42
C ASP A 128 -23.78 -17.87 8.84
N ILE A 129 -23.40 -17.09 9.87
CA ILE A 129 -23.51 -17.49 11.28
C ILE A 129 -24.99 -17.67 11.68
N ALA A 130 -25.86 -16.74 11.33
CA ALA A 130 -27.30 -16.83 11.64
C ALA A 130 -27.96 -18.07 11.01
N GLN A 131 -27.61 -18.40 9.77
CA GLN A 131 -28.08 -19.62 9.10
C GLN A 131 -27.55 -20.89 9.78
N SER A 132 -26.28 -20.89 10.21
CA SER A 132 -25.69 -22.04 10.92
C SER A 132 -26.32 -22.31 12.30
N LEU A 133 -26.91 -21.27 12.91
CA LEU A 133 -27.62 -21.36 14.20
C LEU A 133 -29.07 -21.80 14.07
N GLY A 134 -29.53 -22.17 12.86
CA GLY A 134 -30.88 -22.68 12.63
C GLY A 134 -31.95 -21.60 12.63
N ILE A 135 -31.57 -20.34 12.37
CA ILE A 135 -32.55 -19.27 12.19
C ILE A 135 -33.03 -19.32 10.74
N GLU A 136 -34.18 -19.99 10.53
CA GLU A 136 -34.75 -20.27 9.20
C GLU A 136 -35.59 -19.11 8.63
N GLU A 137 -35.90 -18.09 9.43
CA GLU A 137 -36.52 -16.87 8.92
C GLU A 137 -35.52 -16.07 8.09
N SER A 138 -35.98 -15.44 6.99
CA SER A 138 -35.10 -14.68 6.09
C SER A 138 -34.55 -13.43 6.77
N ILE A 139 -33.46 -13.57 7.53
CA ILE A 139 -32.80 -12.45 8.20
C ILE A 139 -31.91 -11.74 7.19
N VAL A 140 -32.33 -10.56 6.76
CA VAL A 140 -31.49 -9.65 5.99
C VAL A 140 -30.77 -8.74 6.98
N VAL A 141 -29.45 -8.88 7.10
CA VAL A 141 -28.62 -7.97 7.89
C VAL A 141 -28.41 -6.70 7.06
N VAL A 142 -28.98 -5.59 7.52
CA VAL A 142 -28.92 -4.29 6.83
C VAL A 142 -28.19 -3.27 7.72
N PRO A 143 -27.29 -2.43 7.19
CA PRO A 143 -26.68 -1.34 7.94
C PRO A 143 -27.75 -0.44 8.58
N ALA A 144 -27.51 -0.02 9.84
CA ALA A 144 -28.44 0.86 10.55
C ALA A 144 -28.70 2.17 9.78
N ALA A 145 -27.72 2.66 9.00
CA ALA A 145 -27.87 3.84 8.16
C ALA A 145 -28.95 3.69 7.08
N ASP A 146 -29.05 2.51 6.45
CA ASP A 146 -30.03 2.26 5.41
C ASP A 146 -31.44 2.10 6.00
N ILE A 147 -31.56 1.46 7.16
CA ILE A 147 -32.81 1.42 7.93
C ILE A 147 -33.24 2.85 8.31
N MET A 148 -32.31 3.67 8.78
CA MET A 148 -32.59 5.07 9.13
C MET A 148 -33.02 5.89 7.91
N ASN A 149 -32.36 5.73 6.77
CA ASN A 149 -32.75 6.37 5.50
C ASN A 149 -34.13 5.91 5.03
N MET A 150 -34.44 4.62 5.17
CA MET A 150 -35.76 4.07 4.84
C MET A 150 -36.84 4.64 5.77
N VAL A 151 -36.58 4.68 7.08
CA VAL A 151 -37.49 5.28 8.08
C VAL A 151 -37.70 6.77 7.82
N GLU A 152 -36.64 7.51 7.48
CA GLU A 152 -36.74 8.93 7.13
C GLU A 152 -37.57 9.13 5.86
N THR A 153 -37.39 8.27 4.87
CA THR A 153 -38.17 8.27 3.63
C THR A 153 -39.64 7.98 3.91
N ILE A 154 -39.95 6.97 4.73
CA ILE A 154 -41.32 6.65 5.16
C ILE A 154 -41.95 7.84 5.90
N ARG A 155 -41.22 8.48 6.81
CA ARG A 155 -41.70 9.69 7.51
C ARG A 155 -41.99 10.83 6.55
N LYS A 156 -41.11 11.07 5.57
CA LYS A 156 -41.33 12.09 4.54
C LYS A 156 -42.59 11.78 3.71
N TYR A 157 -42.79 10.53 3.32
CA TYR A 157 -44.02 10.10 2.63
C TYR A 157 -45.26 10.28 3.50
N GLN A 158 -45.23 9.89 4.77
CA GLN A 158 -46.35 10.09 5.70
C GLN A 158 -46.70 11.56 5.86
N ILE A 159 -45.70 12.45 5.96
CA ILE A 159 -45.91 13.89 6.03
C ILE A 159 -46.53 14.41 4.73
N ALA A 160 -46.04 13.97 3.56
CA ALA A 160 -46.58 14.36 2.27
C ALA A 160 -48.05 13.89 2.10
N VAL A 161 -48.37 12.67 2.52
CA VAL A 161 -49.75 12.14 2.51
C VAL A 161 -50.64 12.87 3.51
N ASN A 162 -50.14 13.23 4.69
CA ASN A 162 -50.89 14.02 5.66
C ASN A 162 -51.12 15.47 5.19
N GLN A 163 -50.23 16.05 4.39
CA GLN A 163 -50.47 17.35 3.74
C GLN A 163 -51.55 17.26 2.66
N LEU A 164 -51.80 16.07 2.10
CA LEU A 164 -52.92 15.80 1.20
C LEU A 164 -54.24 15.53 1.95
N GLN A 165 -54.25 15.45 3.29
CA GLN A 165 -55.49 15.47 4.09
C GLN A 165 -56.11 16.88 4.12
N THR A 166 -56.53 17.37 2.97
CA THR A 166 -57.86 17.97 2.90
C THR A 166 -58.78 16.84 2.53
N ASN A 167 -59.80 16.56 3.36
CA ASN A 167 -60.74 15.46 3.16
C ASN A 167 -61.18 15.44 1.68
N PRO A 168 -60.71 14.49 0.86
CA PRO A 168 -60.83 14.65 -0.57
C PRO A 168 -62.30 14.45 -0.96
N LEU A 169 -62.87 15.42 -1.68
CA LEU A 169 -64.31 15.54 -2.03
C LEU A 169 -64.99 14.22 -2.46
N TRP A 170 -64.23 13.31 -3.07
CA TRP A 170 -64.72 11.99 -3.48
C TRP A 170 -65.11 11.07 -2.31
N ILE A 171 -64.51 11.23 -1.12
CA ILE A 171 -64.87 10.46 0.09
C ILE A 171 -66.26 10.87 0.55
N ASP A 172 -66.55 12.17 0.57
CA ASP A 172 -67.87 12.68 0.94
C ASP A 172 -68.94 12.29 -0.10
N GLU A 173 -68.62 12.35 -1.40
CA GLU A 173 -69.50 11.85 -2.47
C GLU A 173 -69.77 10.33 -2.37
N THR A 174 -68.76 9.56 -1.95
CA THR A 174 -68.89 8.11 -1.76
C THR A 174 -69.75 7.79 -0.54
N ILE A 175 -69.58 8.55 0.55
CA ILE A 175 -70.42 8.43 1.75
C ILE A 175 -71.87 8.81 1.43
N GLU A 176 -72.12 9.87 0.66
CA GLU A 176 -73.46 10.23 0.19
C GLU A 176 -74.08 9.15 -0.70
N ARG A 177 -73.31 8.60 -1.66
CA ARG A 177 -73.77 7.49 -2.50
C ARG A 177 -74.15 6.27 -1.67
N ILE A 178 -73.37 5.93 -0.65
CA ILE A 178 -73.67 4.81 0.25
C ILE A 178 -74.91 5.11 1.10
N LYS A 179 -75.06 6.33 1.62
CA LYS A 179 -76.26 6.75 2.37
C LYS A 179 -77.53 6.63 1.52
N ASN A 180 -77.49 7.11 0.27
CA ASN A 180 -78.61 7.07 -0.67
C ASN A 180 -78.95 5.65 -1.15
N THR A 181 -77.94 4.79 -1.33
CA THR A 181 -78.14 3.41 -1.78
C THR A 181 -78.65 2.50 -0.65
N THR A 182 -78.29 2.80 0.60
CA THR A 182 -78.56 1.92 1.75
C THR A 182 -79.73 2.40 2.62
N GLY A 183 -80.29 3.59 2.33
CA GLY A 183 -81.43 4.17 3.05
C GLY A 183 -81.18 4.46 4.54
N ARG A 184 -79.92 4.41 5.00
CA ARG A 184 -79.54 4.65 6.39
C ARG A 184 -78.74 5.94 6.51
N HIS A 185 -79.33 6.95 7.14
CA HIS A 185 -78.61 8.10 7.65
C HIS A 185 -77.78 7.66 8.86
N PHE A 186 -76.48 7.50 8.67
CA PHE A 186 -75.55 7.46 9.80
C PHE A 186 -75.38 8.90 10.30
N GLY A 187 -76.16 9.23 11.33
CA GLY A 187 -76.15 10.51 12.01
C GLY A 187 -75.98 10.33 13.52
N GLU A 188 -75.04 11.13 14.04
CA GLU A 188 -75.06 11.85 15.32
C GLU A 188 -75.14 11.04 16.62
N GLY A 189 -73.95 10.85 17.19
CA GLY A 189 -73.70 10.72 18.63
C GLY A 189 -72.44 11.50 18.96
#